data_AF-W1J6T2-F1
#
_entry.id   AF-W1J6T2-F1
#
_cell.length_a   1.000
_cell.length_b   1.000
_cell.length_c   1.000
_cell.angle_alpha   90.00
_cell.angle_beta   90.00
_cell.angle_gamma   90.00
#
_symmetry.space_group_name_H-M   'P 1'
#
loop_
_entity.id
_entity.type
_entity.pdbx_description
1 polymer ?
#
loop_
_entity_poly.entity_id
_entity_poly.type
_entity_poly.pdbx_seq_one_letter_code
_entity_poly.pdbx_strand_id
1 'polypeptide(L)'
;MDKSKLVIGQVVSTNLYNKGKGVIYSIHGEQNVASIRNLHGVISIGGSANFDIVFYNGSKSKLLPESILYGVQWHIHDEFVSQEEINVLLENAQSHEIKKKEEKDRKEAIYKKGIEDIINNHTYTHLNKVSSKYDTKEAIKNIRLDLKINFPGIKFSVRMSKSSVYISWGSESNITKEVVGNLLAKFKTGSFDTYEDIHKNEYTPFNEVFGSVDYISLRVE
;
A
#
# COMPACT_ATOMS: atom_id res chain seq x y z
N MET A 1 20.40 -31.81 -5.12
CA MET A 1 19.58 -31.78 -6.34
C MET A 1 20.54 -31.54 -7.49
N ASP A 2 20.66 -32.49 -8.40
CA ASP A 2 21.47 -32.28 -9.60
C ASP A 2 20.79 -31.18 -10.42
N LYS A 3 21.50 -30.09 -10.69
CA LYS A 3 20.86 -28.90 -11.27
C LYS A 3 20.86 -29.05 -12.80
N SER A 4 19.70 -29.39 -13.36
CA SER A 4 19.51 -29.58 -14.81
C SER A 4 18.93 -28.34 -15.47
N LYS A 5 19.36 -28.01 -16.69
CA LYS A 5 18.80 -26.90 -17.47
C LYS A 5 17.26 -26.97 -17.53
N LEU A 6 16.63 -25.83 -17.31
CA LEU A 6 15.17 -25.69 -17.37
C LEU A 6 14.72 -25.42 -18.80
N VAL A 7 13.44 -25.70 -19.07
CA VAL A 7 12.83 -25.49 -20.38
C VAL A 7 11.52 -24.72 -20.26
N ILE A 8 11.05 -24.17 -21.37
CA ILE A 8 9.72 -23.55 -21.46
C ILE A 8 8.66 -24.63 -21.14
N GLY A 9 7.63 -24.25 -20.38
CA GLY A 9 6.58 -25.14 -19.89
C GLY A 9 6.85 -25.79 -18.54
N GLN A 10 8.08 -25.71 -18.00
CA GLN A 10 8.39 -26.23 -16.67
C GLN A 10 7.64 -25.44 -15.59
N VAL A 11 7.02 -26.16 -14.66
CA VAL A 11 6.33 -25.58 -13.50
C VAL A 11 7.34 -25.24 -12.40
N VAL A 12 7.19 -24.04 -11.84
CA VAL A 12 7.99 -23.52 -10.72
C VAL A 12 7.07 -22.88 -9.68
N SER A 13 7.51 -22.79 -8.42
CA SER A 13 6.77 -22.06 -7.39
C SER A 13 7.70 -21.32 -6.45
N THR A 14 7.18 -20.27 -5.81
CA THR A 14 7.90 -19.54 -4.77
C THR A 14 6.99 -19.28 -3.58
N ASN A 15 7.58 -19.33 -2.38
CA ASN A 15 6.91 -18.96 -1.14
C ASN A 15 6.89 -17.43 -0.95
N LEU A 16 7.58 -16.68 -1.82
CA LEU A 16 7.57 -15.22 -1.80
C LEU A 16 6.24 -14.67 -2.30
N TYR A 17 5.75 -13.64 -1.61
CA TYR A 17 4.59 -12.82 -2.02
C TYR A 17 3.33 -13.63 -2.31
N ASN A 18 3.21 -14.83 -1.74
CA ASN A 18 2.10 -15.76 -1.94
C ASN A 18 1.74 -15.98 -3.42
N LYS A 19 2.75 -16.06 -4.31
CA LYS A 19 2.52 -16.18 -5.75
C LYS A 19 2.00 -17.56 -6.18
N GLY A 20 2.32 -18.60 -5.41
CA GLY A 20 1.94 -19.97 -5.72
C GLY A 20 2.74 -20.56 -6.89
N LYS A 21 2.11 -21.46 -7.64
CA LYS A 21 2.69 -22.07 -8.85
C LYS A 21 2.70 -21.08 -10.02
N GLY A 22 3.68 -21.24 -10.90
CA GLY A 22 3.79 -20.57 -12.18
C GLY A 22 4.58 -21.41 -13.17
N VAL A 23 4.70 -20.90 -14.39
CA VAL A 23 5.25 -21.62 -15.54
C VAL A 23 6.25 -20.73 -16.26
N ILE A 24 7.41 -21.31 -16.59
CA ILE A 24 8.41 -20.65 -17.44
C ILE A 24 7.86 -20.54 -18.86
N TYR A 25 7.71 -19.32 -19.37
CA TYR A 25 7.22 -19.09 -20.75
C TYR A 25 8.28 -18.46 -21.67
N SER A 26 9.38 -17.94 -21.12
CA SER A 26 10.52 -17.44 -21.90
C SER A 26 11.82 -17.61 -21.14
N ILE A 27 12.89 -17.90 -21.87
CA ILE A 27 14.26 -18.00 -21.36
C ILE A 27 15.14 -17.10 -22.22
N HIS A 28 15.86 -16.20 -21.57
CA HIS A 28 16.72 -15.20 -22.19
C HIS A 28 18.18 -15.50 -21.87
N GLY A 29 19.02 -15.67 -22.90
CA GLY A 29 20.43 -16.04 -22.73
C GLY A 29 20.66 -17.55 -22.59
N GLU A 30 21.91 -17.93 -22.37
CA GLU A 30 22.31 -19.34 -22.23
C GLU A 30 22.42 -19.72 -20.76
N GLN A 31 21.77 -20.82 -20.38
CA GLN A 31 21.81 -21.33 -19.00
C GLN A 31 23.21 -21.84 -18.64
N ASN A 32 23.75 -21.33 -17.52
CA ASN A 32 25.04 -21.75 -16.96
C ASN A 32 24.86 -22.21 -15.51
N VAL A 33 24.08 -23.26 -15.35
CA VAL A 33 23.67 -23.82 -14.06
C VAL A 33 24.86 -24.19 -13.16
N ALA A 34 25.94 -24.71 -13.76
CA ALA A 34 27.16 -25.10 -13.05
C ALA A 34 27.89 -23.92 -12.38
N SER A 35 27.71 -22.70 -12.90
CA SER A 35 28.30 -21.49 -12.33
C SER A 35 27.53 -20.96 -11.10
N ILE A 36 26.33 -21.49 -10.82
CA ILE A 36 25.47 -20.99 -9.74
C ILE A 36 26.01 -21.44 -8.38
N ARG A 37 26.32 -20.46 -7.53
CA ARG A 37 26.85 -20.67 -6.17
C ARG A 37 25.99 -19.94 -5.15
N ASN A 38 25.82 -20.56 -3.99
CA ASN A 38 25.21 -19.94 -2.82
C ASN A 38 26.32 -19.51 -1.86
N LEU A 39 26.41 -18.22 -1.59
CA LEU A 39 27.30 -17.66 -0.60
C LEU A 39 26.55 -17.55 0.74
N HIS A 40 27.01 -18.28 1.74
CA HIS A 40 26.45 -18.31 3.11
C HIS A 40 24.94 -18.60 3.20
N GLY A 41 24.35 -19.27 2.19
CA GLY A 41 22.93 -19.62 2.17
C GLY A 41 21.96 -18.44 1.96
N VAL A 42 22.47 -17.23 1.79
CA VAL A 42 21.66 -16.00 1.68
C VAL A 42 21.80 -15.34 0.30
N ILE A 43 22.95 -15.49 -0.36
CA ILE A 43 23.22 -14.81 -1.64
C ILE A 43 23.43 -15.86 -2.74
N SER A 44 22.58 -15.87 -3.75
CA SER A 44 22.74 -16.73 -4.94
C SER A 44 23.34 -15.91 -6.10
N ILE A 45 24.53 -16.31 -6.55
CA ILE A 45 25.27 -15.67 -7.66
C ILE A 45 25.57 -16.66 -8.77
N GLY A 46 25.95 -16.16 -9.95
CA GLY A 46 26.22 -16.98 -11.14
C GLY A 46 24.99 -17.18 -12.01
N GLY A 47 25.08 -18.11 -12.96
CA GLY A 47 24.11 -18.25 -14.04
C GLY A 47 24.36 -17.25 -15.16
N SER A 48 23.75 -17.48 -16.31
CA SER A 48 23.88 -16.63 -17.51
C SER A 48 22.56 -16.47 -18.26
N ALA A 49 21.45 -16.97 -17.71
CA ALA A 49 20.11 -16.81 -18.24
C ALA A 49 19.18 -16.00 -17.32
N ASN A 50 18.09 -15.49 -17.90
CA ASN A 50 16.95 -14.93 -17.19
C ASN A 50 15.65 -15.60 -17.64
N PHE A 51 14.67 -15.67 -16.75
CA PHE A 51 13.43 -16.41 -16.96
C PHE A 51 12.23 -15.49 -16.83
N ASP A 52 11.29 -15.62 -17.76
CA ASP A 52 9.96 -15.06 -17.57
C ASP A 52 8.99 -16.15 -17.11
N ILE A 53 8.25 -15.84 -16.07
CA ILE A 53 7.33 -16.77 -15.40
C ILE A 53 5.94 -16.14 -15.35
N VAL A 54 4.94 -16.90 -15.75
CA VAL A 54 3.52 -16.55 -15.59
C VAL A 54 2.93 -17.41 -14.48
N PHE A 55 2.28 -16.79 -13.50
CA PHE A 55 1.70 -17.47 -12.34
C PHE A 55 0.21 -17.73 -12.55
N TYR A 56 -0.28 -18.81 -11.93
CA TYR A 56 -1.71 -19.16 -11.97
C TYR A 56 -2.62 -18.10 -11.34
N ASN A 57 -2.08 -17.23 -10.47
CA ASN A 57 -2.81 -16.10 -9.91
C ASN A 57 -2.90 -14.88 -10.86
N GLY A 58 -2.40 -14.99 -12.10
CA GLY A 58 -2.41 -13.90 -13.09
C GLY A 58 -1.26 -12.89 -12.95
N SER A 59 -0.34 -13.07 -12.01
CA SER A 59 0.87 -12.26 -11.93
C SER A 59 1.99 -12.78 -12.84
N LYS A 60 2.96 -11.90 -13.16
CA LYS A 60 4.14 -12.24 -13.96
C LYS A 60 5.42 -11.87 -13.23
N SER A 61 6.47 -12.67 -13.43
CA SER A 61 7.86 -12.29 -13.15
C SER A 61 8.58 -12.20 -14.49
N LYS A 62 9.30 -11.10 -14.72
CA LYS A 62 10.09 -10.92 -15.94
C LYS A 62 11.56 -10.82 -15.59
N LEU A 63 12.39 -11.39 -16.44
CA LEU A 63 13.84 -11.39 -16.33
C LEU A 63 14.34 -11.86 -14.96
N LEU A 64 13.72 -12.91 -14.41
CA LEU A 64 14.18 -13.52 -13.16
C LEU A 64 15.55 -14.16 -13.38
N PRO A 65 16.62 -13.75 -12.67
CA PRO A 65 17.93 -14.35 -12.84
C PRO A 65 17.96 -15.84 -12.53
N GLU A 66 18.72 -16.60 -13.32
CA GLU A 66 18.92 -18.04 -13.14
C GLU A 66 19.34 -18.40 -11.71
N SER A 67 20.26 -17.63 -11.11
CA SER A 67 20.71 -17.88 -9.72
C SER A 67 19.59 -17.80 -8.70
N ILE A 68 18.59 -16.92 -8.90
CA ILE A 68 17.45 -16.76 -8.00
C ILE A 68 16.48 -17.93 -8.17
N LEU A 69 16.24 -18.38 -9.40
CA LEU A 69 15.32 -19.47 -9.68
C LEU A 69 15.80 -20.82 -9.10
N TYR A 70 17.12 -21.02 -8.99
CA TYR A 70 17.73 -22.14 -8.25
C TYR A 70 18.02 -21.82 -6.78
N GLY A 71 17.59 -20.65 -6.30
CA GLY A 71 17.76 -20.23 -4.92
C GLY A 71 16.79 -20.92 -3.97
N VAL A 72 17.05 -20.78 -2.67
CA VAL A 72 16.32 -21.49 -1.59
C VAL A 72 14.83 -21.13 -1.47
N GLN A 73 14.38 -20.07 -2.13
CA GLN A 73 13.00 -19.58 -2.08
C GLN A 73 12.13 -20.09 -3.24
N TRP A 74 12.73 -20.88 -4.15
CA TRP A 74 12.08 -21.39 -5.35
C TRP A 74 12.11 -22.92 -5.36
N HIS A 75 11.05 -23.48 -5.91
CA HIS A 75 10.91 -24.92 -6.12
C HIS A 75 10.64 -25.14 -7.61
N ILE A 76 11.43 -26.02 -8.20
CA ILE A 76 11.26 -26.50 -9.57
C ILE A 76 10.55 -27.84 -9.47
N HIS A 77 9.45 -28.00 -10.21
CA HIS A 77 8.63 -29.21 -10.20
C HIS A 77 8.88 -30.01 -11.46
N ASP A 78 8.72 -31.34 -11.39
CA ASP A 78 8.82 -32.22 -12.57
C ASP A 78 7.59 -32.13 -13.50
N GLU A 79 6.64 -31.26 -13.17
CA GLU A 79 5.45 -30.97 -13.95
C GLU A 79 5.79 -30.05 -15.14
N PHE A 80 5.16 -30.34 -16.29
CA PHE A 80 5.24 -29.54 -17.50
C PHE A 80 3.84 -29.23 -18.00
N VAL A 81 3.67 -28.06 -18.60
CA VAL A 81 2.43 -27.65 -19.25
C VAL A 81 2.63 -27.40 -20.74
N SER A 82 1.55 -27.50 -21.49
CA SER A 82 1.50 -27.27 -22.94
C SER A 82 1.65 -25.80 -23.32
N GLN A 83 1.99 -25.53 -24.59
CA GLN A 83 2.05 -24.15 -25.09
C GLN A 83 0.66 -23.50 -25.10
N GLU A 84 -0.40 -24.28 -25.33
CA GLU A 84 -1.78 -23.84 -25.25
C GLU A 84 -2.13 -23.36 -23.83
N GLU A 85 -1.76 -24.12 -22.80
CA GLU A 85 -1.95 -23.72 -21.40
C GLU A 85 -1.14 -22.47 -21.04
N ILE A 86 0.11 -22.35 -21.53
CA ILE A 86 0.92 -21.14 -21.36
C ILE A 86 0.20 -19.92 -21.96
N ASN A 87 -0.37 -20.06 -23.17
CA ASN A 87 -1.09 -18.97 -23.82
C ASN A 87 -2.31 -18.52 -23.00
N VAL A 88 -3.09 -19.48 -22.47
CA VAL A 88 -4.23 -19.19 -21.57
C VAL A 88 -3.77 -18.46 -20.31
N LEU A 89 -2.66 -18.87 -19.69
CA LEU A 89 -2.10 -18.19 -18.53
C LEU A 89 -1.66 -16.76 -18.86
N LEU A 90 -1.06 -16.54 -20.04
CA LEU A 90 -0.64 -15.21 -20.49
C LEU A 90 -1.83 -14.28 -20.75
N GLU A 91 -2.91 -14.77 -21.36
CA GLU A 91 -4.16 -14.03 -21.56
C GLU A 91 -4.81 -13.64 -20.22
N ASN A 92 -4.85 -14.58 -19.27
CA ASN A 92 -5.32 -14.31 -17.91
C ASN A 92 -4.47 -13.24 -17.23
N ALA A 93 -3.15 -13.31 -17.37
CA ALA A 93 -2.24 -12.37 -16.76
C ALA A 93 -2.32 -10.97 -17.39
N GLN A 94 -2.55 -10.87 -18.70
CA GLN A 94 -2.85 -9.61 -19.38
C GLN A 94 -4.17 -9.01 -18.87
N SER A 95 -5.23 -9.82 -18.80
CA SER A 95 -6.53 -9.38 -18.29
C SER A 95 -6.44 -8.89 -16.84
N HIS A 96 -5.64 -9.56 -16.00
CA HIS A 96 -5.39 -9.15 -14.63
C HIS A 96 -4.61 -7.82 -14.55
N GLU A 97 -3.59 -7.62 -15.39
CA GLU A 97 -2.86 -6.34 -15.48
C GLU A 97 -3.76 -5.19 -15.92
N ILE A 98 -4.63 -5.41 -16.91
CA ILE A 98 -5.61 -4.41 -17.37
C ILE A 98 -6.55 -4.03 -16.23
N LYS A 99 -7.22 -5.01 -15.60
CA LYS A 99 -8.14 -4.76 -14.48
C LYS A 99 -7.46 -4.03 -13.32
N LYS A 100 -6.22 -4.41 -12.98
CA LYS A 100 -5.44 -3.76 -11.92
C LYS A 100 -5.12 -2.31 -12.28
N LYS A 101 -4.78 -2.03 -13.55
CA LYS A 101 -4.53 -0.68 -14.04
C LYS A 101 -5.80 0.16 -14.04
N GLU A 102 -6.90 -0.37 -14.57
CA GLU A 102 -8.21 0.29 -14.57
C GLU A 102 -8.67 0.64 -13.16
N GLU A 103 -8.49 -0.28 -12.19
CA GLU A 103 -8.84 -0.03 -10.80
C GLU A 103 -7.96 1.06 -10.18
N LYS A 104 -6.65 1.05 -10.48
CA LYS A 104 -5.74 2.10 -10.02
C LYS A 104 -6.12 3.46 -10.60
N ASP A 105 -6.35 3.52 -11.91
CA ASP A 105 -6.70 4.75 -12.63
C ASP A 105 -8.07 5.27 -12.14
N ARG A 106 -9.04 4.37 -11.89
CA ARG A 106 -10.34 4.70 -11.29
C ARG A 106 -10.19 5.29 -9.88
N LYS A 107 -9.42 4.64 -9.00
CA LYS A 107 -9.15 5.14 -7.65
C LYS A 107 -8.45 6.50 -7.68
N GLU A 108 -7.49 6.68 -8.57
CA GLU A 108 -6.79 7.96 -8.74
C GLU A 108 -7.72 9.06 -9.25
N ALA A 109 -8.60 8.75 -10.20
CA ALA A 109 -9.61 9.70 -10.69
C ALA A 109 -10.62 10.09 -9.60
N ILE A 110 -11.12 9.12 -8.83
CA ILE A 110 -12.00 9.39 -7.68
C ILE A 110 -11.29 10.26 -6.64
N TYR A 111 -10.03 9.96 -6.34
CA TYR A 111 -9.25 10.72 -5.38
C TYR A 111 -9.06 12.18 -5.84
N LYS A 112 -8.67 12.40 -7.10
CA LYS A 112 -8.53 13.75 -7.68
C LYS A 112 -9.83 14.53 -7.66
N LYS A 113 -10.93 13.91 -8.11
CA LYS A 113 -12.26 14.54 -8.05
C LYS A 113 -12.66 14.88 -6.61
N GLY A 114 -12.39 13.98 -5.66
CA GLY A 114 -12.63 14.25 -4.26
C GLY A 114 -11.88 15.48 -3.73
N ILE A 115 -10.66 15.74 -4.22
CA ILE A 115 -9.90 16.94 -3.83
C ILE A 115 -10.61 18.20 -4.36
N GLU A 116 -11.05 18.18 -5.62
CA GLU A 116 -11.81 19.28 -6.24
C GLU A 116 -13.13 19.54 -5.49
N ASP A 117 -13.86 18.47 -5.16
CA ASP A 117 -15.12 18.55 -4.41
C ASP A 117 -14.89 19.18 -3.02
N ILE A 118 -13.82 18.80 -2.32
CA ILE A 118 -13.44 19.38 -1.02
C ILE A 118 -13.07 20.87 -1.16
N ILE A 119 -12.30 21.24 -2.18
CA ILE A 119 -11.88 22.62 -2.43
C ILE A 119 -13.09 23.53 -2.65
N ASN A 120 -14.10 23.03 -3.35
CA ASN A 120 -15.31 23.79 -3.70
C ASN A 120 -16.42 23.67 -2.64
N ASN A 121 -16.20 22.91 -1.57
CA ASN A 121 -17.21 22.70 -0.54
C ASN A 121 -17.30 23.91 0.40
N HIS A 122 -18.45 24.59 0.36
CA HIS A 122 -18.71 25.78 1.18
C HIS A 122 -18.68 25.53 2.69
N THR A 123 -18.91 24.29 3.15
CA THR A 123 -18.82 23.90 4.56
C THR A 123 -17.42 24.08 5.14
N TYR A 124 -16.36 24.09 4.31
CA TYR A 124 -14.97 24.20 4.77
C TYR A 124 -14.33 25.56 4.47
N THR A 125 -15.13 26.58 4.16
CA THR A 125 -14.64 27.93 3.82
C THR A 125 -13.87 28.63 4.94
N HIS A 126 -14.10 28.24 6.19
CA HIS A 126 -13.38 28.74 7.35
C HIS A 126 -12.02 28.06 7.59
N LEU A 127 -11.71 26.98 6.86
CA LEU A 127 -10.44 26.25 7.00
C LEU A 127 -9.39 26.78 6.02
N ASN A 128 -8.13 26.74 6.45
CA ASN A 128 -6.99 27.19 5.63
C ASN A 128 -6.42 26.02 4.83
N LYS A 129 -6.20 26.23 3.54
CA LYS A 129 -5.49 25.25 2.71
C LYS A 129 -4.06 25.10 3.19
N VAL A 130 -3.54 23.87 3.17
CA VAL A 130 -2.17 23.56 3.61
C VAL A 130 -1.25 23.33 2.42
N SER A 131 0.05 23.51 2.63
CA SER A 131 1.06 23.23 1.60
C SER A 131 1.34 21.74 1.41
N SER A 132 1.07 20.93 2.45
CA SER A 132 1.33 19.50 2.48
C SER A 132 0.37 18.82 3.45
N LYS A 133 -0.18 17.66 3.05
CA LYS A 133 -1.01 16.84 3.94
C LYS A 133 -0.31 16.39 5.22
N TYR A 134 1.03 16.37 5.21
CA TYR A 134 1.85 15.96 6.35
C TYR A 134 2.09 17.10 7.36
N ASP A 135 1.64 18.33 7.07
CA ASP A 135 1.81 19.45 7.99
C ASP A 135 0.78 19.43 9.13
N THR A 136 1.12 18.70 10.19
CA THR A 136 0.33 18.63 11.43
C THR A 136 0.14 20.01 12.08
N LYS A 137 1.09 20.94 11.95
CA LYS A 137 0.97 22.26 12.59
C LYS A 137 -0.11 23.09 11.91
N GLU A 138 -0.19 23.05 10.59
CA GLU A 138 -1.27 23.71 9.85
C GLU A 138 -2.62 23.02 10.09
N ALA A 139 -2.64 21.68 10.14
CA ALA A 139 -3.85 20.92 10.49
C ALA A 139 -4.41 21.31 11.88
N ILE A 140 -3.54 21.55 12.88
CA ILE A 140 -3.97 22.01 14.22
C ILE A 140 -4.64 23.39 14.17
N LYS A 141 -4.17 24.31 13.31
CA LYS A 141 -4.85 25.60 13.13
C LYS A 141 -6.27 25.39 12.63
N ASN A 142 -6.45 24.49 11.66
CA ASN A 142 -7.76 24.12 11.12
C ASN A 142 -8.65 23.43 12.17
N ILE A 143 -8.12 22.51 12.97
CA ILE A 143 -8.83 21.89 14.10
C ILE A 143 -9.36 22.96 15.06
N ARG A 144 -8.54 23.97 15.40
CA ARG A 144 -8.98 25.08 16.27
C ARG A 144 -10.11 25.91 15.66
N LEU A 145 -10.07 26.13 14.34
CA LEU A 145 -11.12 26.87 13.62
C LEU A 145 -12.44 26.07 13.59
N ASP A 146 -12.37 24.77 13.31
CA ASP A 146 -13.50 23.86 13.34
C ASP A 146 -14.18 23.82 14.71
N LEU A 147 -13.39 23.65 15.78
CA LEU A 147 -13.90 23.64 17.15
C LEU A 147 -14.58 24.97 17.49
N LYS A 148 -13.98 26.11 17.11
CA LYS A 148 -14.52 27.44 17.40
C LYS A 148 -15.87 27.69 16.72
N ILE A 149 -16.05 27.23 15.49
CA ILE A 149 -17.29 27.43 14.72
C ILE A 149 -18.39 26.49 15.20
N ASN A 150 -18.07 25.23 15.47
CA ASN A 150 -19.08 24.23 15.84
C ASN A 150 -19.47 24.30 17.33
N PHE A 151 -18.60 24.85 18.19
CA PHE A 151 -18.80 24.92 19.63
C PHE A 151 -18.55 26.34 20.18
N PRO A 152 -19.36 27.33 19.78
CA PRO A 152 -19.16 28.70 20.23
C PRO A 152 -19.30 28.81 21.76
N GLY A 153 -18.38 29.53 22.39
CA GLY A 153 -18.37 29.76 23.84
C GLY A 153 -17.60 28.71 24.66
N ILE A 154 -17.21 27.58 24.06
CA ILE A 154 -16.45 26.53 24.76
C ILE A 154 -14.95 26.77 24.61
N LYS A 155 -14.21 26.68 25.72
CA LYS A 155 -12.75 26.83 25.74
C LYS A 155 -12.07 25.47 25.57
N PHE A 156 -11.51 25.24 24.39
CA PHE A 156 -10.68 24.05 24.13
C PHE A 156 -9.19 24.34 24.36
N SER A 157 -8.50 23.42 25.04
CA SER A 157 -7.04 23.31 25.04
C SER A 157 -6.62 22.37 23.93
N VAL A 158 -5.86 22.85 22.95
CA VAL A 158 -5.34 22.04 21.83
C VAL A 158 -3.82 22.04 21.86
N ARG A 159 -3.24 20.92 22.30
CA ARG A 159 -1.79 20.71 22.45
C ARG A 159 -1.30 19.65 21.47
N MET A 160 -0.04 19.74 21.07
CA MET A 160 0.57 18.75 20.18
C MET A 160 1.83 18.13 20.81
N SER A 161 2.08 16.88 20.46
CA SER A 161 3.35 16.21 20.68
C SER A 161 3.67 15.37 19.44
N LYS A 162 4.74 15.72 18.73
CA LYS A 162 5.09 15.09 17.44
C LYS A 162 3.88 15.11 16.47
N SER A 163 3.41 13.95 16.02
CA SER A 163 2.25 13.77 15.14
C SER A 163 0.91 13.60 15.88
N SER A 164 0.92 13.66 17.21
CA SER A 164 -0.27 13.49 18.06
C SER A 164 -0.82 14.83 18.55
N VAL A 165 -2.15 14.91 18.64
CA VAL A 165 -2.88 16.07 19.15
C VAL A 165 -3.73 15.67 20.34
N TYR A 166 -3.65 16.46 21.40
CA TYR A 166 -4.40 16.31 22.64
C TYR A 166 -5.36 17.48 22.78
N ILE A 167 -6.64 17.16 22.92
CA ILE A 167 -7.71 18.14 22.99
C ILE A 167 -8.45 17.93 24.30
N SER A 168 -8.53 18.99 25.11
CA SER A 168 -9.30 18.99 26.35
C SER A 168 -10.22 20.19 26.48
N TRP A 169 -11.28 20.04 27.27
CA TRP A 169 -12.26 21.07 27.60
C TRP A 169 -12.94 20.75 28.93
N GLY A 170 -13.58 21.75 29.54
CA GLY A 170 -14.18 21.63 30.87
C GLY A 170 -15.46 20.80 30.90
N SER A 171 -15.66 20.05 31.98
CA SER A 171 -16.84 19.23 32.28
C SER A 171 -18.14 20.02 32.44
N GLU A 172 -18.08 21.33 32.64
CA GLU A 172 -19.25 22.21 32.67
C GLU A 172 -19.97 22.31 31.31
N SER A 173 -19.34 21.83 30.25
CA SER A 173 -19.94 21.78 28.91
C SER A 173 -20.80 20.53 28.71
N ASN A 174 -21.88 20.65 27.94
CA ASN A 174 -22.78 19.55 27.60
C ASN A 174 -22.31 18.70 26.41
N ILE A 175 -21.07 18.86 25.95
CA ILE A 175 -20.51 18.18 24.78
C ILE A 175 -19.74 16.92 25.16
N THR A 176 -20.01 15.83 24.44
CA THR A 176 -19.37 14.54 24.66
C THR A 176 -18.11 14.38 23.82
N LYS A 177 -17.22 13.47 24.23
CA LYS A 177 -16.05 13.10 23.43
C LYS A 177 -16.42 12.55 22.06
N GLU A 178 -17.55 11.86 21.95
CA GLU A 178 -18.03 11.31 20.68
C GLU A 178 -18.38 12.42 19.69
N VAL A 179 -19.09 13.46 20.13
CA VAL A 179 -19.46 14.60 19.28
C VAL A 179 -18.21 15.32 18.75
N VAL A 180 -17.24 15.59 19.63
CA VAL A 180 -15.97 16.21 19.24
C VAL A 180 -15.14 15.28 18.35
N GLY A 181 -15.11 13.98 18.65
CA GLY A 181 -14.40 12.97 17.88
C GLY A 181 -14.93 12.83 16.46
N ASN A 182 -16.24 12.78 16.29
CA ASN A 182 -16.89 12.69 14.99
C ASN A 182 -16.60 13.94 14.13
N LEU A 183 -16.60 15.14 14.74
CA LEU A 183 -16.22 16.36 14.03
C LEU A 183 -14.78 16.30 13.52
N LEU A 184 -13.85 15.81 14.34
CA LEU A 184 -12.42 15.84 14.05
C LEU A 184 -11.90 14.60 13.31
N ALA A 185 -12.73 13.56 13.15
CA ALA A 185 -12.36 12.31 12.50
C ALA A 185 -11.73 12.53 11.11
N LYS A 186 -12.22 13.52 10.35
CA LYS A 186 -11.70 13.90 9.03
C LYS A 186 -10.23 14.33 9.00
N PHE A 187 -9.67 14.78 10.14
CA PHE A 187 -8.24 15.12 10.23
C PHE A 187 -7.37 13.91 10.59
N LYS A 188 -7.94 12.85 11.16
CA LYS A 188 -7.19 11.68 11.68
C LYS A 188 -6.85 10.71 10.55
N THR A 189 -5.58 10.31 10.44
CA THR A 189 -5.12 9.35 9.41
C THR A 189 -4.51 8.07 9.98
N GLY A 190 -4.05 8.09 11.23
CA GLY A 190 -3.40 6.95 11.88
C GLY A 190 -4.36 5.87 12.35
N SER A 191 -4.01 4.62 12.06
CA SER A 191 -4.66 3.42 12.57
C SER A 191 -3.65 2.30 12.80
N PHE A 192 -3.94 1.43 13.76
CA PHE A 192 -3.12 0.25 14.02
C PHE A 192 -3.88 -0.99 13.54
N ASP A 193 -3.29 -1.71 12.59
CA ASP A 193 -3.80 -2.97 12.11
C ASP A 193 -3.28 -4.08 13.01
N THR A 194 -4.16 -4.62 13.85
CA THR A 194 -3.82 -5.68 14.81
C THR A 194 -3.56 -7.03 14.13
N TYR A 195 -4.05 -7.24 12.92
CA TYR A 195 -3.84 -8.49 12.19
C TYR A 195 -2.45 -8.51 11.53
N GLU A 196 -2.04 -7.38 10.95
CA GLU A 196 -0.73 -7.24 10.32
C GLU A 196 0.36 -6.77 11.30
N ASP A 197 -0.01 -6.39 12.52
CA ASP A 197 0.87 -5.80 13.55
C ASP A 197 1.63 -4.56 13.02
N ILE A 198 0.96 -3.74 12.22
CA ILE A 198 1.55 -2.54 11.61
C ILE A 198 0.68 -1.30 11.79
N HIS A 199 1.38 -0.17 11.88
CA HIS A 199 0.77 1.15 11.82
C HIS A 199 0.55 1.59 10.36
N LYS A 200 -0.68 2.02 10.04
CA LYS A 200 -1.08 2.49 8.71
C LYS A 200 -1.61 3.92 8.78
N ASN A 201 -1.24 4.70 7.76
CA ASN A 201 -1.79 6.04 7.53
C ASN A 201 -2.67 6.01 6.29
N GLU A 202 -3.95 6.35 6.45
CA GLU A 202 -4.89 6.50 5.34
C GLU A 202 -5.21 7.97 5.12
N TYR A 203 -4.78 8.50 3.97
CA TYR A 203 -5.03 9.90 3.61
C TYR A 203 -6.27 10.00 2.73
N THR A 204 -7.11 10.97 3.05
CA THR A 204 -8.30 11.30 2.27
C THR A 204 -8.09 12.57 1.45
N PRO A 205 -8.94 12.84 0.45
CA PRO A 205 -8.94 14.13 -0.25
C PRO A 205 -9.06 15.34 0.68
N PHE A 206 -9.74 15.21 1.82
CA PHE A 206 -9.81 16.27 2.83
C PHE A 206 -8.41 16.60 3.38
N ASN A 207 -7.59 15.58 3.64
CA ASN A 207 -6.26 15.75 4.20
C ASN A 207 -5.28 16.39 3.23
N GLU A 208 -5.43 16.15 1.93
CA GLU A 208 -4.65 16.83 0.89
C GLU A 208 -4.85 18.34 0.93
N VAL A 209 -6.07 18.80 1.26
CA VAL A 209 -6.42 20.22 1.24
C VAL A 209 -6.18 20.88 2.59
N PHE A 210 -6.53 20.23 3.70
CA PHE A 210 -6.59 20.86 5.04
C PHE A 210 -5.63 20.26 6.08
N GLY A 211 -4.82 19.28 5.67
CA GLY A 211 -3.81 18.64 6.52
C GLY A 211 -4.33 17.43 7.30
N SER A 212 -3.39 16.76 7.97
CA SER A 212 -3.67 15.57 8.76
C SER A 212 -2.94 15.55 10.10
N VAL A 213 -3.49 14.73 11.00
CA VAL A 213 -2.91 14.36 12.27
C VAL A 213 -2.98 12.85 12.41
N ASP A 214 -1.94 12.26 12.98
CA ASP A 214 -1.83 10.81 13.11
C ASP A 214 -2.78 10.30 14.22
N TYR A 215 -2.72 10.97 15.37
CA TYR A 215 -3.52 10.65 16.54
C TYR A 215 -4.25 11.86 17.10
N ILE A 216 -5.51 11.65 17.51
CA ILE A 216 -6.31 12.60 18.27
C ILE A 216 -6.70 11.94 19.59
N SER A 217 -6.34 12.57 20.70
CA SER A 217 -6.74 12.16 22.04
C SER A 217 -7.66 13.21 22.66
N LEU A 218 -8.81 12.75 23.17
CA LEU A 218 -9.86 13.61 23.71
C LEU A 218 -10.03 13.40 25.22
N ARG A 219 -10.04 14.50 25.97
CA ARG A 219 -10.20 14.49 27.43
C ARG A 219 -11.22 15.54 27.87
N VAL A 220 -12.15 15.15 28.72
CA VAL A 220 -12.99 16.09 29.48
C VAL A 220 -12.30 16.27 30.83
N GLU A 221 -12.13 17.52 31.25
CA GLU A 221 -11.49 17.90 32.53
C GLU A 221 -12.50 18.01 33.68
#